data_AF-A0A498SAR0-F1
#
_entry.id   AF-A0A498SAR0-F1
#
_cell.length_a   1.000
_cell.length_b   1.000
_cell.length_c   1.000
_cell.angle_alpha   90.00
_cell.angle_beta   90.00
_cell.angle_gamma   90.00
#
_symmetry.space_group_name_H-M   'P 1'
#
loop_
_entity.id
_entity.type
_entity.pdbx_description
1 polymer ?
#
loop_
_entity_poly.entity_id
_entity_poly.type
_entity_poly.pdbx_seq_one_letter_code
_entity_poly.pdbx_strand_id
1 'polypeptide(L)'
;MVNTNDCTVFQSMNMSCQLLHPDEDRFFTFALNLVNKAGILVRTAFEQPCSEVHTKMSNTDLVTETDQAVEKMLIENLSKEFPDH
;
A
#
# COMPACT_ATOMS: atom_id res chain seq x y z
N MET A 1 7.57 2.21 -44.77
CA MET A 1 7.61 3.53 -44.11
C MET A 1 6.35 3.65 -43.29
N VAL A 2 6.44 3.46 -41.96
CA VAL A 2 5.29 3.63 -41.07
C VAL A 2 5.39 5.05 -40.52
N ASN A 3 4.37 5.85 -40.79
CA ASN A 3 4.29 7.24 -40.36
C ASN A 3 3.85 7.26 -38.90
N THR A 4 4.70 7.81 -38.04
CA THR A 4 4.38 8.16 -36.65
C THR A 4 3.37 9.30 -36.64
N ASN A 5 2.41 9.24 -35.70
CA ASN A 5 1.36 10.22 -35.37
C ASN A 5 -0.05 9.73 -35.76
N ASP A 6 -0.70 8.98 -34.88
CA ASP A 6 -1.68 9.65 -34.04
C ASP A 6 -2.03 8.84 -32.78
N CYS A 7 -2.00 9.55 -31.67
CA CYS A 7 -2.01 9.03 -30.31
C CYS A 7 -3.45 8.83 -29.83
N THR A 8 -4.19 7.90 -30.46
CA THR A 8 -5.64 7.73 -30.19
C THR A 8 -6.02 6.39 -29.57
N VAL A 9 -5.08 5.45 -29.41
CA VAL A 9 -5.39 4.10 -28.89
C VAL A 9 -5.49 4.06 -27.36
N PHE A 10 -5.09 5.11 -26.64
CA PHE A 10 -5.18 5.15 -25.17
C PHE A 10 -6.51 5.70 -24.60
N GLN A 11 -7.48 6.06 -25.44
CA GLN A 11 -8.73 6.69 -24.98
C GLN A 11 -9.90 5.72 -24.73
N SER A 12 -9.73 4.40 -24.81
CA SER A 12 -10.87 3.46 -24.71
C SER A 12 -10.77 2.41 -23.61
N MET A 13 -10.13 2.71 -22.48
CA MET A 13 -10.40 2.02 -21.22
C MET A 13 -11.18 2.94 -20.30
N ASN A 14 -12.45 3.15 -20.66
CA ASN A 14 -13.46 3.63 -19.73
C ASN A 14 -13.73 2.52 -18.71
N MET A 15 -12.80 2.36 -17.75
CA MET A 15 -13.11 1.65 -16.52
C MET A 15 -13.98 2.58 -15.68
N SER A 16 -15.28 2.60 -16.00
CA SER A 16 -16.29 3.10 -15.08
C SER A 16 -16.41 2.09 -13.93
N CYS A 17 -15.41 2.09 -13.04
CA CYS A 17 -15.57 1.56 -11.69
C CYS A 17 -16.59 2.50 -11.03
N GLN A 18 -17.85 2.08 -10.97
CA GLN A 18 -18.84 2.80 -10.17
C GLN A 18 -18.33 2.77 -8.73
N LEU A 19 -18.00 3.94 -8.19
CA LEU A 19 -17.56 4.08 -6.82
C LEU A 19 -18.70 3.59 -5.90
N LEU A 20 -18.42 2.58 -5.07
CA LEU A 20 -19.37 1.98 -4.13
C LEU A 20 -19.65 2.94 -2.96
N HIS A 21 -18.75 3.91 -2.71
CA HIS A 21 -18.86 4.91 -1.65
C HIS A 21 -18.46 6.31 -2.16
N PRO A 22 -19.17 7.39 -1.79
CA PRO A 22 -18.85 8.76 -2.23
C PRO A 22 -17.43 9.21 -1.85
N ASP A 23 -16.83 8.61 -0.82
CA ASP A 23 -15.48 8.91 -0.35
C ASP A 23 -14.42 7.86 -0.75
N GLU A 24 -14.73 6.94 -1.67
CA GLU A 24 -13.81 5.85 -2.04
C GLU A 24 -12.46 6.37 -2.56
N ASP A 25 -12.46 7.44 -3.37
CA ASP A 25 -11.23 8.10 -3.83
C ASP A 25 -10.39 8.64 -2.66
N ARG A 26 -11.05 9.15 -1.60
CA ARG A 26 -10.38 9.65 -0.40
C ARG A 26 -9.75 8.49 0.37
N PHE A 27 -10.47 7.38 0.56
CA PHE A 27 -9.96 6.18 1.22
C PHE A 27 -8.76 5.62 0.48
N PHE A 28 -8.90 5.45 -0.83
CA PHE A 28 -7.84 4.93 -1.69
C PHE A 28 -6.60 5.83 -1.66
N THR A 29 -6.78 7.14 -1.85
CA THR A 29 -5.66 8.10 -1.87
C THR A 29 -4.93 8.11 -0.53
N PHE A 30 -5.65 8.10 0.59
CA PHE A 30 -5.05 8.06 1.91
C PHE A 30 -4.29 6.75 2.14
N ALA A 31 -4.92 5.60 1.84
CA ALA A 31 -4.30 4.29 1.99
C ALA A 31 -3.04 4.15 1.11
N LEU A 32 -3.09 4.60 -0.14
CA LEU A 32 -1.95 4.58 -1.06
C LEU A 32 -0.76 5.37 -0.51
N ASN A 33 -1.02 6.57 0.02
CA ASN A 33 0.02 7.39 0.64
C ASN A 33 0.62 6.72 1.88
N LEU A 34 -0.20 6.04 2.67
CA LEU A 34 0.24 5.35 3.88
C LEU A 34 1.05 4.09 3.56
N VAL A 35 0.64 3.31 2.57
CA VAL A 35 1.36 2.13 2.08
C VAL A 35 2.71 2.51 1.48
N ASN A 36 2.80 3.64 0.76
CA ASN A 36 4.08 4.13 0.26
C ASN A 36 5.07 4.43 1.41
N LYS A 37 4.60 4.96 2.54
CA LYS A 37 5.43 5.17 3.75
C LYS A 37 5.83 3.84 4.39
N ALA A 38 4.91 2.89 4.48
CA ALA A 38 5.21 1.54 4.98
C ALA A 38 6.29 0.85 4.13
N GLY A 39 6.21 0.99 2.80
CA GLY A 39 7.21 0.42 1.89
C GLY A 39 8.61 0.99 2.10
N ILE A 40 8.73 2.26 2.50
CA ILE A 40 10.01 2.86 2.88
C ILE A 40 10.55 2.22 4.16
N LEU A 41 9.70 2.00 5.18
CA LEU A 41 10.10 1.31 6.42
C LEU A 41 10.60 -0.11 6.12
N VAL A 42 9.84 -0.87 5.33
CA VAL A 42 10.22 -2.23 4.91
C VAL A 42 11.55 -2.25 4.18
N ARG A 43 11.73 -1.36 3.19
CA ARG A 43 13.00 -1.28 2.44
C ARG A 43 14.17 -0.91 3.36
N THR A 44 13.98 0.06 4.25
CA THR A 44 15.02 0.52 5.17
C THR A 44 15.45 -0.59 6.13
N ALA A 45 14.50 -1.36 6.65
CA ALA A 45 14.76 -2.51 7.51
C ALA A 45 15.47 -3.64 6.76
N PHE A 46 15.05 -3.92 5.53
CA PHE A 46 15.69 -4.93 4.68
C PHE A 46 17.16 -4.60 4.36
N GLU A 47 17.49 -3.31 4.24
CA GLU A 47 18.87 -2.85 4.02
C GLU A 47 19.72 -2.91 5.31
N GLN A 48 19.13 -3.15 6.49
CA GLN A 48 19.90 -3.32 7.72
C GLN A 48 20.56 -4.71 7.77
N PRO A 49 21.79 -4.81 8.31
CA PRO A 49 22.54 -6.07 8.36
C PRO A 49 21.93 -7.12 9.31
N CYS A 50 21.01 -6.73 10.19
CA CYS A 50 20.34 -7.62 11.12
C CYS A 50 18.89 -7.16 11.37
N SER A 51 17.98 -8.14 11.45
CA SER A 51 16.60 -7.98 11.91
C SER A 51 16.30 -9.02 12.98
N GLU A 52 15.46 -8.66 13.95
CA GLU A 52 14.99 -9.57 14.99
C GLU A 52 13.82 -10.39 14.45
N VAL A 53 14.14 -11.60 14.02
CA VAL A 53 13.13 -12.53 13.50
C VAL A 53 12.49 -13.26 14.67
N HIS A 54 11.18 -13.08 14.84
CA HIS A 54 10.36 -13.84 15.78
C HIS A 54 9.56 -14.92 15.06
N THR A 55 9.25 -15.98 15.79
CA THR A 55 8.42 -17.07 15.30
C THR A 55 6.99 -16.87 15.82
N LYS A 56 5.99 -16.93 14.95
CA LYS A 56 4.59 -16.73 15.30
C LYS A 56 3.91 -18.07 15.66
N MET A 57 3.39 -18.84 14.70
CA MET A 57 2.73 -20.13 14.98
C MET A 57 3.61 -21.36 14.74
N SER A 58 4.64 -21.25 13.91
CA SER A 58 5.53 -22.37 13.54
C SER A 58 6.90 -21.84 13.11
N ASN A 59 7.92 -22.69 13.09
CA ASN A 59 9.30 -22.30 12.76
C ASN A 59 9.49 -21.69 11.34
N THR A 60 8.48 -21.76 10.47
CA THR A 60 8.47 -21.13 9.15
C THR A 60 7.54 -19.92 9.06
N ASP A 61 6.76 -19.68 10.11
CA ASP A 61 5.87 -18.53 10.26
C ASP A 61 6.62 -17.46 11.04
N LEU A 62 7.32 -16.61 10.30
CA LEU A 62 8.22 -15.60 10.83
C LEU A 62 7.54 -14.24 10.81
N VAL A 63 7.82 -13.44 11.82
CA VAL A 63 7.39 -12.05 11.92
C VAL A 63 8.57 -11.22 12.42
N THR A 64 8.76 -10.05 11.85
CA THR A 64 9.82 -9.12 12.24
C THR A 64 9.26 -7.96 13.06
N GLU A 65 10.14 -7.23 13.73
CA GLU A 65 9.82 -5.93 14.33
C GLU A 65 9.23 -4.95 13.29
N THR A 66 9.65 -5.09 12.03
CA THR A 66 9.21 -4.23 10.93
C THR A 66 7.76 -4.49 10.57
N ASP A 67 7.32 -5.76 10.54
CA ASP A 67 5.92 -6.11 10.28
C ASP A 67 5.00 -5.52 11.36
N GLN A 68 5.40 -5.63 12.63
CA GLN A 68 4.67 -5.06 13.75
C GLN A 68 4.61 -3.53 13.68
N ALA A 69 5.72 -2.88 13.32
CA ALA A 69 5.78 -1.43 13.17
C ALA A 69 4.90 -0.93 12.02
N VAL A 70 4.87 -1.65 10.89
CA VAL A 70 3.99 -1.35 9.76
C VAL A 70 2.53 -1.52 10.14
N GLU A 71 2.15 -2.64 10.76
CA GLU A 71 0.76 -2.89 11.18
C GLU A 71 0.27 -1.81 12.13
N LYS A 72 1.08 -1.48 13.15
CA LYS A 72 0.77 -0.39 14.09
C LYS A 72 0.59 0.94 13.38
N MET A 73 1.50 1.31 12.46
CA MET A 73 1.41 2.54 11.69
C MET A 73 0.13 2.59 10.85
N LEU A 74 -0.23 1.49 10.20
CA LEU A 74 -1.43 1.40 9.37
C LEU A 74 -2.69 1.61 10.21
N ILE A 75 -2.84 0.85 11.29
CA ILE A 75 -4.01 0.90 12.18
C ILE A 75 -4.14 2.29 12.80
N GLU A 76 -3.08 2.83 13.40
CA GLU A 76 -3.14 4.14 14.08
C GLU A 76 -3.55 5.28 13.14
N ASN A 77 -3.02 5.30 11.91
CA ASN A 77 -3.32 6.36 10.96
C ASN A 77 -4.70 6.20 10.33
N LEU A 78 -5.13 4.96 10.02
CA LEU A 78 -6.45 4.70 9.48
C LEU A 78 -7.55 4.97 10.51
N SER A 79 -7.39 4.48 11.75
CA SER A 79 -8.35 4.74 12.83
C SER A 79 -8.43 6.21 13.21
N LYS A 80 -7.34 6.98 13.02
CA LYS A 80 -7.35 8.43 13.25
C LYS A 80 -8.05 9.20 12.14
N GLU A 81 -7.83 8.83 10.87
CA GLU A 81 -8.42 9.52 9.71
C GLU A 81 -9.89 9.12 9.48
N PHE A 82 -10.23 7.87 9.79
CA PHE A 82 -11.55 7.28 9.60
C PHE A 82 -12.01 6.61 10.91
N PRO A 83 -12.43 7.38 11.92
CA PRO A 83 -12.77 6.84 13.24
C PRO A 83 -14.03 5.96 13.25
N ASP A 84 -14.86 6.08 12.23
CA ASP A 84 -16.11 5.30 12.06
C ASP A 84 -15.92 4.05 11.18
N HIS A 85 -14.68 3.72 10.77
CA HIS A 85 -14.32 2.47 10.08
C HIS A 85 -14.04 1.31 11.04
#